data_AF-A0ABD1JFA5-F1
#
_entry.id   AF-A0ABD1JFA5-F1
#
_cell.length_a   1.000
_cell.length_b   1.000
_cell.length_c   1.000
_cell.angle_alpha   90.00
_cell.angle_beta   90.00
_cell.angle_gamma   90.00
#
_symmetry.space_group_name_H-M   'P 1'
#
loop_
_entity.id
_entity.type
_entity.pdbx_description
1 polymer ?
#
loop_
_entity_poly.entity_id
_entity_poly.type
_entity_poly.pdbx_seq_one_letter_code
_entity_poly.pdbx_strand_id
1 'polypeptide(L)'
;MKVVYHMAKSDIPSHQFRGLTELLQSLEAPDFQYSANMYHHNESLNDMEVAIEKTLIEELDEKLKQSEFLGLIIDETVNITVDKKLIVYLKFENSGKAETIFLGNYTIQSGTAQSIYSNVVDALKERGLDVGRVMGLGSDGASVMMGAHAGVGALLKKESVFAVQREDVNLGCISPMVQASVAALTHLRHTPGPEEQSFYREYVNGKFKDVAVTEGTEKHVRTFNNTRRQYIEELIEALERRFPHDDLNILKGFDLIFNPDRYPVSCAKPLMEHYGTPKETDGSTVEPLISCENAQQDVVPLLTALRGYGGLNFLTACETVIRELGDIFPDWAKLAKIACTIQV
;
A
#
# COMPACT_ATOMS: atom_id res chain seq x y z
N MET A 1 -11.53 10.89 34.76
CA MET A 1 -11.49 10.65 33.30
C MET A 1 -10.41 11.44 32.55
N LYS A 2 -10.30 12.78 32.63
CA LYS A 2 -9.29 13.53 31.82
C LYS A 2 -7.84 13.04 32.01
N VAL A 3 -7.46 12.70 33.24
CA VAL A 3 -6.15 12.11 33.57
C VAL A 3 -5.98 10.75 32.89
N VAL A 4 -6.96 9.86 33.03
CA VAL A 4 -6.94 8.52 32.40
C VAL A 4 -6.89 8.62 30.88
N TYR A 5 -7.68 9.51 30.27
CA TYR A 5 -7.64 9.79 28.84
C TYR A 5 -6.26 10.30 28.40
N HIS A 6 -5.65 11.22 29.15
CA HIS A 6 -4.30 11.71 28.86
C HIS A 6 -3.27 10.58 28.99
N MET A 7 -3.36 9.76 30.02
CA MET A 7 -2.51 8.59 30.20
C MET A 7 -2.58 7.63 29.01
N ALA A 8 -3.80 7.24 28.60
CA ALA A 8 -4.01 6.38 27.45
C ALA A 8 -3.46 7.00 26.16
N LYS A 9 -3.70 8.30 25.94
CA LYS A 9 -3.23 9.02 24.74
C LYS A 9 -1.71 9.20 24.71
N SER A 10 -1.06 9.23 25.86
CA SER A 10 0.38 9.44 26.00
C SER A 10 1.15 8.17 26.34
N ASP A 11 0.53 7.01 26.19
CA ASP A 11 1.12 5.68 26.47
C ASP A 11 1.74 5.59 27.88
N ILE A 12 1.06 6.18 28.86
CA ILE A 12 1.50 6.18 30.25
C ILE A 12 0.98 4.91 30.95
N PRO A 13 1.85 4.09 31.56
CA PRO A 13 1.44 2.87 32.24
C PRO A 13 0.45 3.11 33.39
N SER A 14 -0.53 2.21 33.54
CA SER A 14 -1.59 2.31 34.55
C SER A 14 -1.08 2.41 35.99
N HIS A 15 0.08 1.82 36.31
CA HIS A 15 0.67 1.91 37.66
C HIS A 15 1.12 3.34 38.04
N GLN A 16 1.27 4.25 37.07
CA GLN A 16 1.57 5.65 37.33
C GLN A 16 0.35 6.49 37.71
N PHE A 17 -0.87 5.96 37.55
CA PHE A 17 -2.11 6.68 37.82
C PHE A 17 -2.13 7.28 39.22
N ARG A 18 -1.77 6.46 40.21
CA ARG A 18 -1.73 6.90 41.61
C ARG A 18 -0.78 8.08 41.80
N GLY A 19 0.46 7.96 41.32
CA GLY A 19 1.46 9.02 41.44
C GLY A 19 1.03 10.33 40.74
N LEU A 20 0.37 10.22 39.58
CA LEU A 20 -0.16 11.39 38.87
C LEU A 20 -1.31 12.05 39.63
N THR A 21 -2.22 11.27 40.22
CA THR A 21 -3.30 11.84 41.04
C THR A 21 -2.79 12.49 42.33
N GLU A 22 -1.77 11.90 42.97
CA GLU A 22 -1.11 12.47 44.15
C GLU A 22 -0.37 13.77 43.82
N LEU A 23 0.30 13.83 42.65
CA LEU A 23 0.94 15.05 42.16
C LEU A 23 -0.08 16.17 41.91
N LEU A 24 -1.18 15.88 41.22
CA LEU A 24 -2.23 16.87 40.96
C LEU A 24 -2.86 17.41 42.25
N GLN A 25 -2.99 16.56 43.26
CA GLN A 25 -3.42 16.96 44.59
C GLN A 25 -2.39 17.86 45.28
N SER A 26 -1.10 17.52 45.21
CA SER A 26 -0.02 18.34 45.79
C SER A 26 0.12 19.73 45.14
N LEU A 27 -0.27 19.85 43.87
CA LEU A 27 -0.31 21.09 43.12
C LEU A 27 -1.60 21.89 43.33
N GLU A 28 -2.47 21.43 44.23
CA GLU A 28 -3.76 22.06 44.55
C GLU A 28 -4.65 22.27 43.31
N ALA A 29 -4.56 21.38 42.32
CA ALA A 29 -5.35 21.47 41.10
C ALA A 29 -6.86 21.52 41.45
N PRO A 30 -7.67 22.40 40.85
CA PRO A 30 -9.04 22.69 41.30
C PRO A 30 -9.94 21.47 41.50
N ASP A 31 -9.80 20.46 40.63
CA ASP A 31 -10.59 19.22 40.65
C ASP A 31 -10.05 18.16 41.64
N PHE A 32 -8.89 18.40 42.27
CA PHE A 32 -8.13 17.45 43.10
C PHE A 32 -7.91 17.94 44.55
N GLN A 33 -8.58 19.01 44.98
CA GLN A 33 -8.40 19.62 46.30
C GLN A 33 -9.01 18.81 47.46
N TYR A 34 -9.95 17.90 47.18
CA TYR A 34 -10.67 17.12 48.21
C TYR A 34 -10.47 15.61 48.01
N SER A 35 -9.80 14.95 48.96
CA SER A 35 -9.45 13.52 48.91
C SER A 35 -10.62 12.56 49.12
N ALA A 36 -11.74 13.03 49.68
CA ALA A 36 -12.82 12.16 50.15
C ALA A 36 -13.53 11.35 49.05
N ASN A 37 -13.41 11.76 47.78
CA ASN A 37 -14.09 11.12 46.63
C ASN A 37 -13.14 10.85 45.45
N MET A 38 -11.82 10.79 45.66
CA MET A 38 -10.88 10.52 44.58
C MET A 38 -10.73 9.01 44.34
N TYR A 39 -10.87 8.62 43.08
CA TYR A 39 -10.63 7.25 42.62
C TYR A 39 -9.13 6.96 42.65
N HIS A 40 -8.67 6.22 43.67
CA HIS A 40 -7.26 5.83 43.83
C HIS A 40 -6.99 4.34 43.51
N HIS A 41 -8.03 3.59 43.14
CA HIS A 41 -7.94 2.15 42.90
C HIS A 41 -7.76 1.84 41.41
N ASN A 42 -6.93 0.83 41.11
CA ASN A 42 -6.70 0.35 39.74
C ASN A 42 -7.99 -0.13 39.06
N GLU A 43 -8.95 -0.67 39.82
CA GLU A 43 -10.27 -1.07 39.29
C GLU A 43 -11.01 0.14 38.69
N SER A 44 -10.97 1.29 39.36
CA SER A 44 -11.61 2.52 38.86
C SER A 44 -10.93 3.08 37.62
N LEU A 45 -9.62 2.85 37.45
CA LEU A 45 -8.92 3.19 36.22
C LEU A 45 -9.35 2.27 35.08
N ASN A 46 -9.41 0.96 35.32
CA ASN A 46 -9.86 -0.01 34.33
C ASN A 46 -11.31 0.29 33.88
N ASP A 47 -12.22 0.59 34.81
CA ASP A 47 -13.59 0.98 34.48
C ASP A 47 -13.65 2.27 33.64
N MET A 48 -12.78 3.24 33.95
CA MET A 48 -12.66 4.47 33.15
C MET A 48 -12.09 4.19 31.75
N GLU A 49 -11.10 3.32 31.62
CA GLU A 49 -10.52 2.92 30.34
C GLU A 49 -11.57 2.21 29.48
N VAL A 50 -12.30 1.25 30.04
CA VAL A 50 -13.42 0.55 29.36
C VAL A 50 -14.51 1.53 28.92
N ALA A 51 -14.87 2.50 29.76
CA ALA A 51 -15.86 3.51 29.38
C ALA A 51 -15.38 4.44 28.25
N ILE A 52 -14.10 4.83 28.28
CA ILE A 52 -13.47 5.64 27.21
C ILE A 52 -13.43 4.83 25.91
N GLU A 53 -12.93 3.60 25.97
CA GLU A 53 -12.87 2.68 24.84
C GLU A 53 -14.24 2.50 24.20
N LYS A 54 -15.25 2.18 25.01
CA LYS A 54 -16.63 2.01 24.54
C LYS A 54 -17.13 3.26 23.81
N THR A 55 -16.94 4.44 24.39
CA THR A 55 -17.40 5.70 23.77
C THR A 55 -16.71 5.94 22.44
N LEU A 56 -15.39 5.73 22.37
CA LEU A 56 -14.62 5.89 21.14
C LEU A 56 -15.02 4.89 20.05
N ILE A 57 -15.28 3.63 20.45
CA ILE A 57 -15.76 2.58 19.57
C ILE A 57 -17.16 2.91 19.02
N GLU A 58 -18.08 3.38 19.86
CA GLU A 58 -19.42 3.76 19.42
C GLU A 58 -19.37 4.91 18.41
N GLU A 59 -18.59 5.97 18.68
CA GLU A 59 -18.38 7.08 17.74
C GLU A 59 -17.74 6.62 16.41
N LEU A 60 -16.79 5.68 16.48
CA LEU A 60 -16.12 5.12 15.31
C LEU A 60 -17.09 4.28 14.47
N ASP A 61 -17.87 3.43 15.12
CA ASP A 61 -18.85 2.57 14.46
C ASP A 61 -19.95 3.41 13.79
N GLU A 62 -20.37 4.52 14.39
CA GLU A 62 -21.29 5.46 13.75
C GLU A 62 -20.71 6.06 12.47
N LYS A 63 -19.46 6.52 12.49
CA LYS A 63 -18.78 7.04 11.29
C LYS A 63 -18.67 5.97 10.20
N LEU A 64 -18.29 4.75 10.58
CA LEU A 64 -18.17 3.64 9.64
C LEU A 64 -19.51 3.26 9.03
N LYS A 65 -20.61 3.31 9.79
CA LYS A 65 -21.97 3.02 9.28
C LYS A 65 -22.48 4.08 8.30
N GLN A 66 -22.00 5.32 8.39
CA GLN A 66 -22.40 6.39 7.46
C GLN A 66 -21.74 6.28 6.08
N SER A 67 -20.55 5.68 6.00
CA SER A 67 -19.85 5.55 4.72
C SER A 67 -20.47 4.45 3.88
N GLU A 68 -20.76 4.66 2.60
CA GLU A 68 -21.32 3.59 1.76
C GLU A 68 -20.27 2.52 1.42
N PHE A 69 -19.01 2.94 1.32
CA PHE A 69 -17.90 2.14 0.80
C PHE A 69 -16.73 2.06 1.78
N LEU A 70 -16.11 0.88 1.86
CA LEU A 70 -14.97 0.60 2.72
C LEU A 70 -13.80 0.08 1.88
N GLY A 71 -12.60 0.59 2.13
CA GLY A 71 -11.34 0.00 1.73
C GLY A 71 -10.78 -0.81 2.89
N LEU A 72 -10.31 -2.01 2.61
CA LEU A 72 -9.71 -2.90 3.58
C LEU A 72 -8.19 -2.89 3.38
N ILE A 73 -7.42 -2.72 4.46
CA ILE A 73 -5.97 -2.91 4.43
C ILE A 73 -5.64 -3.94 5.49
N ILE A 74 -5.01 -5.04 5.07
CA ILE A 74 -4.63 -6.14 5.95
C ILE A 74 -3.14 -6.44 5.83
N ASP A 75 -2.56 -6.81 6.96
CA ASP A 75 -1.18 -7.28 7.04
C ASP A 75 -1.09 -8.49 7.97
N GLU A 76 -0.37 -9.53 7.55
CA GLU A 76 -0.12 -10.71 8.37
C GLU A 76 1.24 -10.56 9.07
N THR A 77 1.23 -10.68 10.40
CA THR A 77 2.47 -10.68 11.20
C THR A 77 2.53 -11.91 12.09
N VAL A 78 3.74 -12.30 12.49
CA VAL A 78 4.00 -13.45 13.35
C VAL A 78 4.42 -12.95 14.72
N ASN A 79 3.69 -13.32 15.77
CA ASN A 79 4.11 -13.01 17.13
C ASN A 79 5.24 -13.96 17.56
N ILE A 80 6.00 -13.53 18.57
CA ILE A 80 7.14 -14.25 19.18
C ILE A 80 6.73 -15.65 19.69
N THR A 81 5.43 -15.88 19.93
CA THR A 81 4.84 -17.11 20.48
C THR A 81 4.23 -18.08 19.45
N VAL A 82 4.56 -17.97 18.16
CA VAL A 82 4.05 -18.83 17.05
C VAL A 82 2.60 -18.51 16.63
N ASP A 83 1.88 -17.66 17.36
CA ASP A 83 0.54 -17.20 16.97
C ASP A 83 0.63 -16.20 15.79
N LYS A 84 -0.12 -16.47 14.73
CA LYS A 84 -0.29 -15.55 13.61
C LYS A 84 -1.28 -14.45 13.99
N LYS A 85 -0.95 -13.21 13.66
CA LYS A 85 -1.79 -12.03 13.89
C LYS A 85 -2.12 -11.38 12.56
N LEU A 86 -3.35 -10.92 12.46
CA LEU A 86 -3.85 -10.14 11.33
C LEU A 86 -4.11 -8.71 11.82
N ILE A 87 -3.39 -7.76 11.26
CA ILE A 87 -3.60 -6.34 11.49
C ILE A 87 -4.63 -5.87 10.46
N VAL A 88 -5.70 -5.23 10.91
CA VAL A 88 -6.78 -4.76 10.04
C VAL A 88 -6.96 -3.25 10.19
N TYR A 89 -6.95 -2.57 9.05
CA TYR A 89 -7.35 -1.16 8.94
C TYR A 89 -8.52 -1.04 7.97
N LEU A 90 -9.37 -0.04 8.22
CA LEU A 90 -10.41 0.38 7.30
C LEU A 90 -10.11 1.77 6.80
N LYS A 91 -10.29 1.97 5.49
CA LYS A 91 -10.23 3.25 4.83
C LYS A 91 -11.61 3.61 4.33
N PHE A 92 -12.14 4.76 4.65
CA PHE A 92 -13.50 5.13 4.27
C PHE A 92 -13.60 6.63 4.03
N GLU A 93 -14.70 7.03 3.40
CA GLU A 93 -15.00 8.44 3.17
C GLU A 93 -15.83 8.97 4.35
N ASN A 94 -15.39 10.10 4.90
CA ASN A 94 -16.05 10.83 5.97
C ASN A 94 -16.05 12.33 5.65
N SER A 95 -17.22 12.89 5.36
CA SER A 95 -17.41 14.33 5.20
C SER A 95 -16.49 15.00 4.16
N GLY A 96 -16.35 14.37 3.00
CA GLY A 96 -15.51 14.72 1.86
C GLY A 96 -14.04 14.30 1.97
N LYS A 97 -13.63 13.60 3.03
CA LYS A 97 -12.23 13.25 3.29
C LYS A 97 -12.05 11.75 3.44
N ALA A 98 -10.96 11.22 2.87
CA ALA A 98 -10.54 9.85 3.12
C ALA A 98 -9.91 9.75 4.50
N GLU A 99 -10.45 8.86 5.34
CA GLU A 99 -9.97 8.56 6.68
C GLU A 99 -9.51 7.09 6.71
N THR A 100 -8.38 6.83 7.37
CA THR A 100 -7.90 5.46 7.62
C THR A 100 -7.86 5.23 9.11
N ILE A 101 -8.51 4.17 9.57
CA ILE A 101 -8.63 3.82 10.97
C ILE A 101 -8.05 2.43 11.22
N PHE A 102 -7.48 2.26 12.39
CA PHE A 102 -7.10 0.94 12.88
C PHE A 102 -8.34 0.25 13.45
N LEU A 103 -8.62 -0.96 12.97
CA LEU A 103 -9.76 -1.75 13.45
C LEU A 103 -9.35 -2.66 14.61
N GLY A 104 -8.20 -3.33 14.47
CA GLY A 104 -7.73 -4.26 15.50
C GLY A 104 -6.63 -5.21 15.02
N ASN A 105 -6.08 -5.92 16.00
CA ASN A 105 -5.15 -7.03 15.80
C ASN A 105 -5.85 -8.34 16.16
N TYR A 106 -6.12 -9.16 15.16
CA TYR A 106 -6.89 -10.40 15.31
C TYR A 106 -5.97 -11.60 15.34
N THR A 107 -6.24 -12.55 16.23
CA THR A 107 -5.48 -13.81 16.26
C THR A 107 -6.07 -14.76 15.25
N ILE A 108 -5.26 -15.22 14.30
CA ILE A 108 -5.72 -16.18 13.28
C ILE A 108 -5.13 -17.56 13.57
N GLN A 109 -5.97 -18.59 13.44
CA GLN A 109 -5.54 -19.97 13.68
C GLN A 109 -4.59 -20.50 12.60
N SER A 110 -4.65 -19.92 11.40
CA SER A 110 -3.91 -20.33 10.22
C SER A 110 -3.73 -19.13 9.29
N GLY A 111 -2.57 -19.04 8.63
CA GLY A 111 -2.31 -18.05 7.57
C GLY A 111 -2.74 -18.55 6.20
N THR A 112 -3.87 -19.25 6.12
CA THR A 112 -4.50 -19.62 4.85
C THR A 112 -5.49 -18.53 4.46
N ALA A 113 -5.71 -18.36 3.15
CA ALA A 113 -6.60 -17.33 2.63
C ALA A 113 -8.01 -17.42 3.22
N GLN A 114 -8.54 -18.64 3.37
CA GLN A 114 -9.86 -18.87 3.96
C GLN A 114 -9.94 -18.46 5.43
N SER A 115 -8.90 -18.76 6.21
CA SER A 115 -8.83 -18.40 7.64
C SER A 115 -8.75 -16.89 7.84
N ILE A 116 -7.93 -16.21 7.02
CA ILE A 116 -7.80 -14.75 7.01
C ILE A 116 -9.12 -14.11 6.59
N TYR A 117 -9.69 -14.55 5.48
CA TYR A 117 -10.98 -14.04 4.98
C TYR A 117 -12.10 -14.21 6.02
N SER A 118 -12.22 -15.37 6.66
CA SER A 118 -13.26 -15.61 7.67
C SER A 118 -13.09 -14.68 8.87
N ASN A 119 -11.84 -14.47 9.34
CA ASN A 119 -11.56 -13.51 10.42
C ASN A 119 -11.91 -12.07 10.05
N VAL A 120 -11.61 -11.65 8.82
CA VAL A 120 -11.99 -10.30 8.34
C VAL A 120 -13.51 -10.16 8.33
N VAL A 121 -14.23 -11.15 7.81
CA VAL A 121 -15.70 -11.12 7.77
C VAL A 121 -16.29 -11.07 9.17
N ASP A 122 -15.76 -11.86 10.11
CA ASP A 122 -16.21 -11.85 11.49
C ASP A 122 -15.92 -10.51 12.18
N ALA A 123 -14.72 -9.95 11.98
CA ALA A 123 -14.35 -8.63 12.50
C ALA A 123 -15.25 -7.50 11.98
N LEU A 124 -15.65 -7.55 10.70
CA LEU A 124 -16.60 -6.59 10.12
C LEU A 124 -18.01 -6.78 10.69
N LYS A 125 -18.47 -8.04 10.82
CA LYS A 125 -19.79 -8.36 11.36
C LYS A 125 -19.94 -7.95 12.82
N GLU A 126 -18.91 -8.14 13.64
CA GLU A 126 -18.88 -7.68 15.03
C GLU A 126 -19.10 -6.17 15.15
N ARG A 127 -18.69 -5.40 14.14
CA ARG A 127 -18.86 -3.95 14.03
C ARG A 127 -20.16 -3.54 13.32
N GLY A 128 -20.99 -4.50 12.93
CA GLY A 128 -22.22 -4.28 12.16
C GLY A 128 -21.97 -3.78 10.74
N LEU A 129 -20.82 -4.14 10.14
CA LEU A 129 -20.45 -3.76 8.78
C LEU A 129 -20.67 -4.94 7.83
N ASP A 130 -21.26 -4.63 6.68
CA ASP A 130 -21.44 -5.61 5.61
C ASP A 130 -20.15 -5.72 4.78
N VAL A 131 -19.69 -6.95 4.54
CA VAL A 131 -18.55 -7.24 3.67
C VAL A 131 -18.82 -6.83 2.22
N GLY A 132 -20.08 -6.79 1.78
CA GLY A 132 -20.48 -6.29 0.47
C GLY A 132 -20.11 -4.82 0.22
N ARG A 133 -19.84 -4.06 1.29
CA ARG A 133 -19.38 -2.66 1.21
C ARG A 133 -17.88 -2.53 1.00
N VAL A 134 -17.12 -3.63 1.06
CA VAL A 134 -15.66 -3.61 0.87
C VAL A 134 -15.35 -3.50 -0.63
N MET A 135 -14.82 -2.36 -1.03
CA MET A 135 -14.53 -1.98 -2.43
C MET A 135 -13.06 -2.07 -2.79
N GLY A 136 -12.18 -2.41 -1.85
CA GLY A 136 -10.74 -2.47 -2.13
C GLY A 136 -9.99 -3.24 -1.06
N LEU A 137 -8.89 -3.86 -1.48
CA LEU A 137 -7.97 -4.60 -0.60
C LEU A 137 -6.54 -4.09 -0.82
N GLY A 138 -5.88 -3.66 0.25
CA GLY A 138 -4.44 -3.45 0.31
C GLY A 138 -3.77 -4.53 1.15
N SER A 139 -2.74 -5.20 0.59
CA SER A 139 -1.92 -6.17 1.31
C SER A 139 -0.51 -6.25 0.71
N ASP A 140 0.36 -7.09 1.29
CA ASP A 140 1.75 -7.36 0.92
C ASP A 140 2.00 -8.13 -0.39
N GLY A 141 0.97 -8.40 -1.19
CA GLY A 141 1.13 -9.12 -2.47
C GLY A 141 1.36 -10.64 -2.35
N ALA A 142 1.43 -11.21 -1.13
CA ALA A 142 1.62 -12.64 -0.97
C ALA A 142 0.51 -13.44 -1.66
N SER A 143 0.82 -14.62 -2.22
CA SER A 143 -0.15 -15.46 -2.95
C SER A 143 -1.40 -15.80 -2.12
N VAL A 144 -1.24 -15.96 -0.80
CA VAL A 144 -2.34 -16.15 0.15
C VAL A 144 -3.29 -14.95 0.19
N MET A 145 -2.77 -13.73 0.07
CA MET A 145 -3.56 -12.50 0.08
C MET A 145 -4.12 -12.16 -1.31
N MET A 146 -3.27 -12.16 -2.33
CA MET A 146 -3.55 -11.57 -3.65
C MET A 146 -3.70 -12.60 -4.79
N GLY A 147 -3.59 -13.90 -4.51
CA GLY A 147 -3.71 -14.95 -5.53
C GLY A 147 -5.06 -14.93 -6.26
N ALA A 148 -5.02 -15.01 -7.58
CA ALA A 148 -6.18 -14.76 -8.46
C ALA A 148 -7.38 -15.72 -8.26
N HIS A 149 -7.15 -16.94 -7.80
CA HIS A 149 -8.21 -17.96 -7.70
C HIS A 149 -8.63 -18.29 -6.26
N ALA A 150 -7.71 -18.17 -5.31
CA ALA A 150 -7.90 -18.63 -3.94
C ALA A 150 -7.28 -17.72 -2.88
N GLY A 151 -6.75 -16.55 -3.27
CA GLY A 151 -6.29 -15.55 -2.32
C GLY A 151 -7.45 -14.84 -1.62
N VAL A 152 -7.16 -14.13 -0.52
CA VAL A 152 -8.16 -13.33 0.21
C VAL A 152 -8.91 -12.37 -0.71
N GLY A 153 -8.21 -11.69 -1.62
CA GLY A 153 -8.82 -10.81 -2.62
C GLY A 153 -9.83 -11.53 -3.53
N ALA A 154 -9.50 -12.74 -3.99
CA ALA A 154 -10.40 -13.56 -4.81
C ALA A 154 -11.62 -14.06 -4.03
N LEU A 155 -11.48 -14.32 -2.73
CA LEU A 155 -12.61 -14.67 -1.85
C LEU A 155 -13.53 -13.47 -1.62
N LEU A 156 -12.98 -12.29 -1.34
CA LEU A 156 -13.75 -11.05 -1.18
C LEU A 156 -14.55 -10.69 -2.44
N LYS A 157 -13.97 -10.89 -3.63
CA LYS A 157 -14.66 -10.67 -4.92
C LYS A 157 -15.92 -11.52 -5.12
N LYS A 158 -16.06 -12.64 -4.42
CA LYS A 158 -17.28 -13.47 -4.51
C LYS A 158 -18.47 -12.85 -3.78
N GLU A 159 -18.22 -11.99 -2.80
CA GLU A 159 -19.25 -11.38 -1.97
C GLU A 159 -19.41 -9.87 -2.19
N SER A 160 -18.35 -9.19 -2.67
CA SER A 160 -18.40 -7.79 -3.09
C SER A 160 -18.24 -7.69 -4.60
N VAL A 161 -19.23 -7.06 -5.25
CA VAL A 161 -19.29 -6.81 -6.70
C VAL A 161 -18.14 -5.90 -7.16
N PHE A 162 -17.46 -5.23 -6.24
CA PHE A 162 -16.56 -4.12 -6.54
C PHE A 162 -15.25 -4.14 -5.73
N ALA A 163 -14.74 -5.31 -5.34
CA ALA A 163 -13.39 -5.38 -4.81
C ALA A 163 -12.39 -4.95 -5.92
N VAL A 164 -12.00 -3.68 -5.92
CA VAL A 164 -10.94 -3.11 -6.75
C VAL A 164 -9.62 -3.68 -6.27
N GLN A 165 -9.38 -4.93 -6.62
CA GLN A 165 -8.04 -5.36 -6.96
C GLN A 165 -7.74 -4.65 -8.28
N ARG A 166 -6.60 -3.95 -8.39
CA ARG A 166 -6.09 -3.66 -9.73
C ARG A 166 -5.81 -5.02 -10.37
N GLU A 167 -6.77 -5.51 -11.14
CA GLU A 167 -6.62 -6.76 -11.89
C GLU A 167 -5.56 -6.60 -12.98
N ASP A 168 -5.40 -5.37 -13.47
CA ASP A 168 -4.40 -4.99 -14.44
C ASP A 168 -3.59 -3.81 -13.92
N VAL A 169 -2.32 -4.01 -13.58
CA VAL A 169 -1.38 -2.90 -13.65
C VAL A 169 -1.08 -2.67 -15.12
N ASN A 170 -1.56 -1.55 -15.64
CA ASN A 170 -1.17 -1.09 -16.96
C ASN A 170 0.35 -0.91 -16.96
N LEU A 171 1.07 -1.88 -17.54
CA LEU A 171 2.53 -1.88 -17.62
C LEU A 171 3.05 -0.61 -18.29
N GLY A 172 2.27 -0.08 -19.25
CA GLY A 172 2.53 1.20 -19.90
C GLY A 172 2.48 2.43 -18.99
N CYS A 173 1.94 2.32 -17.76
CA CYS A 173 1.95 3.39 -16.76
C CYS A 173 3.17 3.33 -15.84
N ILE A 174 3.84 2.19 -15.69
CA ILE A 174 4.96 2.02 -14.74
C ILE A 174 6.11 2.95 -15.11
N SER A 175 6.55 2.95 -16.36
CA SER A 175 7.65 3.80 -16.82
C SER A 175 7.33 5.30 -16.66
N PRO A 176 6.17 5.83 -17.12
CA PRO A 176 5.77 7.20 -16.85
C PRO A 176 5.69 7.55 -15.36
N MET A 177 5.21 6.64 -14.50
CA MET A 177 5.13 6.86 -13.06
C MET A 177 6.52 6.98 -12.43
N VAL A 178 7.44 6.05 -12.75
CA VAL A 178 8.82 6.11 -12.25
C VAL A 178 9.49 7.40 -12.72
N GLN A 179 9.36 7.76 -14.00
CA GLN A 179 9.91 9.00 -14.54
C GLN A 179 9.33 10.26 -13.87
N ALA A 180 8.02 10.30 -13.66
CA ALA A 180 7.36 11.40 -12.96
C ALA A 180 7.83 11.51 -11.50
N SER A 181 7.98 10.39 -10.81
CA SER A 181 8.52 10.34 -9.44
C SER A 181 9.97 10.83 -9.38
N VAL A 182 10.85 10.35 -10.26
CA VAL A 182 12.23 10.82 -10.36
C VAL A 182 12.29 12.32 -10.64
N ALA A 183 11.45 12.82 -11.56
CA ALA A 183 11.39 14.25 -11.88
C ALA A 183 10.91 15.09 -10.68
N ALA A 184 9.87 14.63 -9.98
CA ALA A 184 9.35 15.30 -8.79
C ALA A 184 10.37 15.33 -7.64
N LEU A 185 11.05 14.21 -7.38
CA LEU A 185 12.13 14.13 -6.39
C LEU A 185 13.30 15.03 -6.78
N THR A 186 13.71 15.02 -8.06
CA THR A 186 14.77 15.90 -8.57
C THR A 186 14.43 17.38 -8.38
N HIS A 187 13.15 17.74 -8.53
CA HIS A 187 12.67 19.08 -8.27
C HIS A 187 12.73 19.43 -6.77
N LEU A 188 12.26 18.54 -5.90
CA LEU A 188 12.30 18.70 -4.43
C LEU A 188 13.73 18.76 -3.87
N ARG A 189 14.71 18.21 -4.59
CA ARG A 189 16.13 18.30 -4.21
C ARG A 189 16.60 19.75 -4.05
N HIS A 190 16.12 20.61 -4.95
CA HIS A 190 16.58 22.00 -5.06
C HIS A 190 15.49 23.02 -4.71
N THR A 191 14.23 22.60 -4.69
CA THR A 191 13.07 23.48 -4.51
C THR A 191 12.27 23.08 -3.28
N PRO A 192 11.90 24.05 -2.41
CA PRO A 192 11.03 23.79 -1.27
C PRO A 192 9.67 23.23 -1.70
N GLY A 193 9.23 22.17 -1.03
CA GLY A 193 7.89 21.62 -1.22
C GLY A 193 6.79 22.55 -0.66
N PRO A 194 5.50 22.27 -0.92
CA PRO A 194 4.38 23.12 -0.49
C PRO A 194 4.36 23.39 1.03
N GLU A 195 4.62 22.36 1.83
CA GLU A 195 4.67 22.47 3.29
C GLU A 195 5.88 23.26 3.78
N GLU A 196 7.05 23.08 3.13
CA GLU A 196 8.26 23.86 3.41
C GLU A 196 8.04 25.35 3.06
N GLN A 197 7.35 25.63 1.95
CA GLN A 197 6.94 26.99 1.59
C GLN A 197 5.91 27.58 2.56
N SER A 198 5.00 26.78 3.12
CA SER A 198 4.09 27.24 4.18
C SER A 198 4.87 27.58 5.45
N PHE A 199 5.81 26.71 5.83
CA PHE A 199 6.70 26.95 6.96
C PHE A 199 7.45 28.27 6.80
N TYR A 200 8.08 28.53 5.66
CA TYR A 200 8.80 29.80 5.45
C TYR A 200 7.90 31.03 5.44
N ARG A 201 6.65 30.91 5.01
CA ARG A 201 5.68 32.03 5.04
C ARG A 201 5.20 32.35 6.46
N GLU A 202 5.03 31.33 7.29
CA GLU A 202 4.51 31.46 8.66
C GLU A 202 5.61 31.63 9.71
N TYR A 203 6.87 31.40 9.34
CA TYR A 203 8.02 31.59 10.21
C TYR A 203 8.40 33.07 10.33
N VAL A 204 8.15 33.65 11.52
CA VAL A 204 8.40 35.06 11.81
C VAL A 204 9.12 35.20 13.15
N ASN A 205 10.21 35.97 13.19
CA ASN A 205 10.96 36.30 14.41
C ASN A 205 11.37 35.07 15.26
N GLY A 206 11.78 33.97 14.62
CA GLY A 206 12.21 32.76 15.33
C GLY A 206 11.07 31.88 15.85
N LYS A 207 9.83 32.15 15.44
CA LYS A 207 8.65 31.36 15.82
C LYS A 207 7.90 30.84 14.59
N PHE A 208 7.35 29.64 14.72
CA PHE A 208 6.39 29.06 13.77
C PHE A 208 5.15 28.66 14.57
N LYS A 209 3.97 29.19 14.22
CA LYS A 209 2.70 28.94 14.93
C LYS A 209 2.84 29.06 16.47
N ASP A 210 3.42 30.17 16.92
CA ASP A 210 3.69 30.50 18.32
C ASP A 210 4.72 29.61 19.06
N VAL A 211 5.29 28.60 18.39
CA VAL A 211 6.36 27.75 18.93
C VAL A 211 7.72 28.35 18.55
N ALA A 212 8.60 28.53 19.55
CA ALA A 212 9.97 29.01 19.33
C ALA A 212 10.83 27.91 18.68
N VAL A 213 11.51 28.26 17.58
CA VAL A 213 12.43 27.38 16.87
C VAL A 213 13.84 27.59 17.43
N THR A 214 14.35 26.60 18.16
CA THR A 214 15.65 26.67 18.85
C THR A 214 16.85 26.55 17.90
N GLU A 215 16.68 25.84 16.78
CA GLU A 215 17.73 25.56 15.78
C GLU A 215 17.50 26.32 14.46
N GLY A 216 17.10 27.59 14.53
CA GLY A 216 16.74 28.41 13.37
C GLY A 216 17.86 29.19 12.69
N THR A 217 19.14 28.97 13.05
CA THR A 217 20.27 29.76 12.51
C THR A 217 20.63 29.35 11.07
N GLU A 218 21.33 30.22 10.33
CA GLU A 218 21.78 29.90 8.94
C GLU A 218 22.54 28.57 8.84
N LYS A 219 23.30 28.20 9.88
CA LYS A 219 24.03 26.94 9.94
C LYS A 219 23.07 25.74 9.89
N HIS A 220 22.01 25.75 10.69
CA HIS A 220 21.02 24.66 10.71
C HIS A 220 20.23 24.60 9.41
N VAL A 221 19.90 25.75 8.81
CA VAL A 221 19.27 25.81 7.49
C VAL A 221 20.18 25.21 6.41
N ARG A 222 21.48 25.50 6.42
CA ARG A 222 22.45 24.86 5.50
C ARG A 222 22.53 23.36 5.73
N THR A 223 22.58 22.90 6.98
CA THR A 223 22.58 21.48 7.33
C THR A 223 21.33 20.79 6.78
N PHE A 224 20.14 21.34 7.06
CA PHE A 224 18.87 20.83 6.56
C PHE A 224 18.86 20.69 5.03
N ASN A 225 19.29 21.74 4.31
CA ASN A 225 19.35 21.70 2.84
C ASN A 225 20.34 20.66 2.31
N ASN A 226 21.48 20.46 2.98
CA ASN A 226 22.44 19.41 2.61
C ASN A 226 21.87 18.01 2.89
N THR A 227 21.25 17.79 4.04
CA THR A 227 20.58 16.53 4.38
C THR A 227 19.43 16.23 3.42
N ARG A 228 18.61 17.23 3.06
CA ARG A 228 17.56 17.10 2.03
C ARG A 228 18.14 16.61 0.72
N ARG A 229 19.24 17.22 0.26
CA ARG A 229 19.89 16.85 -1.01
C ARG A 229 20.31 15.38 -0.98
N GLN A 230 21.00 14.97 0.08
CA GLN A 230 21.49 13.60 0.23
C GLN A 230 20.34 12.59 0.33
N TYR A 231 19.34 12.85 1.18
CA TYR A 231 18.20 11.95 1.35
C TYR A 231 17.43 11.74 0.05
N ILE A 232 17.18 12.82 -0.70
CA ILE A 232 16.48 12.72 -1.98
C ILE A 232 17.31 11.99 -3.03
N GLU A 233 18.63 12.17 -3.04
CA GLU A 233 19.54 11.44 -3.93
C GLU A 233 19.51 9.94 -3.64
N GLU A 234 19.59 9.53 -2.37
CA GLU A 234 19.45 8.13 -1.96
C GLU A 234 18.09 7.54 -2.33
N LEU A 235 17.00 8.32 -2.23
CA LEU A 235 15.67 7.89 -2.67
C LEU A 235 15.57 7.68 -4.18
N ILE A 236 16.18 8.57 -4.97
CA ILE A 236 16.22 8.44 -6.44
C ILE A 236 17.00 7.18 -6.80
N GLU A 237 18.19 6.98 -6.21
CA GLU A 237 19.01 5.79 -6.43
C GLU A 237 18.27 4.50 -6.04
N ALA A 238 17.56 4.51 -4.91
CA ALA A 238 16.76 3.37 -4.48
C ALA A 238 15.60 3.06 -5.45
N LEU A 239 14.98 4.09 -6.02
CA LEU A 239 13.90 3.93 -7.00
C LEU A 239 14.44 3.40 -8.33
N GLU A 240 15.56 3.94 -8.83
CA GLU A 240 16.21 3.47 -10.06
C GLU A 240 16.76 2.06 -9.92
N ARG A 241 17.30 1.70 -8.74
CA ARG A 241 17.71 0.32 -8.44
C ARG A 241 16.53 -0.65 -8.38
N ARG A 242 15.36 -0.19 -7.91
CA ARG A 242 14.14 -1.00 -7.87
C ARG A 242 13.49 -1.17 -9.24
N PHE A 243 13.66 -0.20 -10.13
CA PHE A 243 13.14 -0.20 -11.49
C PHE A 243 14.26 0.07 -12.52
N PRO A 244 15.15 -0.91 -12.76
CA PRO A 244 16.22 -0.77 -13.74
C PRO A 244 15.68 -0.41 -15.12
N HIS A 245 16.45 0.38 -15.88
CA HIS A 245 16.03 0.85 -17.19
C HIS A 245 15.75 -0.30 -18.17
N ASP A 246 16.53 -1.37 -18.10
CA ASP A 246 16.37 -2.56 -18.93
C ASP A 246 15.05 -3.30 -18.62
N ASP A 247 14.71 -3.44 -17.33
CA ASP A 247 13.45 -4.04 -16.89
C ASP A 247 12.25 -3.20 -17.33
N LEU A 248 12.34 -1.86 -17.22
CA LEU A 248 11.29 -0.96 -17.71
C LEU A 248 11.10 -1.06 -19.24
N ASN A 249 12.19 -1.28 -20.00
CA ASN A 249 12.12 -1.49 -21.44
C ASN A 249 11.45 -2.84 -21.80
N ILE A 250 11.68 -3.89 -21.01
CA ILE A 250 11.00 -5.18 -21.15
C ILE A 250 9.51 -5.04 -20.88
N LEU A 251 9.12 -4.38 -19.77
CA LEU A 251 7.72 -4.13 -19.43
C LEU A 251 7.00 -3.31 -20.52
N LYS A 252 7.69 -2.32 -21.08
CA LYS A 252 7.18 -1.55 -22.24
C LYS A 252 7.02 -2.42 -23.49
N GLY A 253 7.93 -3.37 -23.72
CA GLY A 253 7.83 -4.35 -24.79
C GLY A 253 6.58 -5.23 -24.65
N PHE A 254 6.32 -5.73 -23.44
CA PHE A 254 5.09 -6.48 -23.14
C PHE A 254 3.83 -5.63 -23.35
N ASP A 255 3.81 -4.39 -22.85
CA ASP A 255 2.69 -3.46 -23.07
C ASP A 255 2.46 -3.24 -24.58
N LEU A 256 3.48 -2.95 -25.36
CA LEU A 256 3.33 -2.68 -26.81
C LEU A 256 2.76 -3.86 -27.60
N ILE A 257 3.06 -5.10 -27.19
CA ILE A 257 2.62 -6.30 -27.91
C ILE A 257 1.26 -6.78 -27.44
N PHE A 258 1.03 -6.80 -26.12
CA PHE A 258 -0.18 -7.39 -25.54
C PHE A 258 -1.23 -6.36 -25.14
N ASN A 259 -0.98 -5.06 -25.32
CA ASN A 259 -1.99 -4.01 -25.12
C ASN A 259 -2.56 -3.52 -26.47
N PRO A 260 -3.79 -3.93 -26.82
CA PRO A 260 -4.37 -3.62 -28.14
C PRO A 260 -4.62 -2.12 -28.37
N ASP A 261 -4.75 -1.33 -27.31
CA ASP A 261 -4.93 0.12 -27.39
C ASP A 261 -3.68 0.85 -27.93
N ARG A 262 -2.53 0.15 -28.01
CA ARG A 262 -1.24 0.71 -28.44
C ARG A 262 -0.87 0.39 -29.90
N TYR A 263 -1.73 -0.31 -30.64
CA TYR A 263 -1.49 -0.61 -32.05
C TYR A 263 -1.73 0.63 -32.93
N PRO A 264 -0.82 1.00 -33.86
CA PRO A 264 0.22 0.19 -34.48
C PRO A 264 1.63 0.70 -34.14
N VAL A 265 2.14 0.43 -32.93
CA VAL A 265 3.54 0.76 -32.60
C VAL A 265 4.32 -0.53 -32.35
N SER A 266 4.94 -1.01 -33.42
CA SER A 266 5.71 -2.24 -33.52
C SER A 266 7.14 -2.05 -33.01
N CYS A 267 7.40 -2.36 -31.74
CA CYS A 267 8.77 -2.60 -31.30
C CYS A 267 8.83 -3.74 -30.28
N ALA A 268 8.90 -4.96 -30.81
CA ALA A 268 9.22 -6.17 -30.05
C ALA A 268 10.70 -6.29 -29.67
N LYS A 269 11.53 -5.36 -30.15
CA LYS A 269 12.99 -5.43 -30.07
C LYS A 269 13.52 -5.67 -28.65
N PRO A 270 13.01 -5.01 -27.58
CA PRO A 270 13.47 -5.27 -26.22
C PRO A 270 13.19 -6.71 -25.76
N LEU A 271 12.06 -7.30 -26.16
CA LEU A 271 11.73 -8.69 -25.83
C LEU A 271 12.62 -9.67 -26.59
N MET A 272 12.91 -9.40 -27.86
CA MET A 272 13.80 -10.22 -28.69
C MET A 272 15.25 -10.17 -28.19
N GLU A 273 15.76 -8.98 -27.91
CA GLU A 273 17.11 -8.80 -27.36
C GLU A 273 17.25 -9.49 -25.99
N HIS A 274 16.22 -9.43 -25.14
CA HIS A 274 16.28 -10.00 -23.79
C HIS A 274 15.99 -11.51 -23.72
N TYR A 275 15.03 -12.05 -24.50
CA TYR A 275 14.62 -13.46 -24.43
C TYR A 275 15.14 -14.31 -25.59
N GLY A 276 15.64 -13.68 -26.65
CA GLY A 276 16.21 -14.34 -27.83
C GLY A 276 17.73 -14.41 -27.83
N THR A 277 18.39 -13.99 -26.75
CA THR A 277 19.84 -14.12 -26.56
C THR A 277 20.16 -15.14 -25.46
N PRO A 278 21.26 -15.92 -25.59
CA PRO A 278 21.69 -16.83 -24.55
C PRO A 278 22.10 -16.05 -23.29
N LYS A 279 21.82 -16.60 -22.11
CA LYS A 279 22.20 -15.98 -20.83
C LYS A 279 23.15 -16.89 -20.06
N GLU A 280 24.14 -16.30 -19.41
CA GLU A 280 24.98 -17.04 -18.47
C GLU A 280 24.40 -16.95 -17.07
N THR A 281 24.18 -18.10 -16.43
CA THR A 281 23.71 -18.17 -15.05
C THR A 281 24.50 -19.25 -14.32
N ASP A 282 25.18 -18.87 -13.23
CA ASP A 282 25.97 -19.75 -12.36
C ASP A 282 26.93 -20.70 -13.11
N GLY A 283 27.60 -20.19 -14.15
CA GLY A 283 28.57 -20.95 -14.95
C GLY A 283 27.96 -21.88 -16.01
N SER A 284 26.66 -21.80 -16.24
CA SER A 284 25.95 -22.52 -17.30
C SER A 284 25.34 -21.55 -18.32
N THR A 285 25.44 -21.88 -19.61
CA THR A 285 24.77 -21.13 -20.67
C THR A 285 23.34 -21.62 -20.81
N VAL A 286 22.38 -20.74 -20.55
CA VAL A 286 20.95 -20.96 -20.76
C VAL A 286 20.62 -20.56 -22.19
N GLU A 287 20.07 -21.51 -22.94
CA GLU A 287 19.62 -21.30 -24.33
C GLU A 287 18.54 -20.21 -24.41
N PRO A 288 18.45 -19.48 -25.55
CA PRO A 288 17.39 -18.51 -25.78
C PRO A 288 15.99 -19.11 -25.61
N LEU A 289 15.09 -18.36 -24.99
CA LEU A 289 13.71 -18.79 -24.80
C LEU A 289 12.90 -18.75 -26.10
N ILE A 290 13.20 -17.78 -26.96
CA ILE A 290 12.55 -17.53 -28.25
C ILE A 290 13.57 -17.43 -29.38
N SER A 291 13.14 -17.68 -30.62
CA SER A 291 13.94 -17.37 -31.80
C SER A 291 13.70 -15.93 -32.25
N CYS A 292 14.75 -15.10 -32.30
CA CYS A 292 14.65 -13.73 -32.80
C CYS A 292 14.13 -13.67 -34.24
N GLU A 293 14.54 -14.60 -35.09
CA GLU A 293 14.14 -14.63 -36.49
C GLU A 293 12.64 -14.95 -36.65
N ASN A 294 12.16 -15.96 -35.93
CA ASN A 294 10.74 -16.34 -35.95
C ASN A 294 9.88 -15.23 -35.35
N ALA A 295 10.26 -14.72 -34.16
CA ALA A 295 9.53 -13.64 -33.50
C ALA A 295 9.42 -12.39 -34.38
N GLN A 296 10.47 -12.07 -35.16
CA GLN A 296 10.49 -10.90 -36.06
C GLN A 296 9.56 -11.09 -37.26
N GLN A 297 9.47 -12.31 -37.80
CA GLN A 297 8.55 -12.64 -38.88
C GLN A 297 7.09 -12.65 -38.39
N ASP A 298 6.87 -13.15 -37.17
CA ASP A 298 5.54 -13.40 -36.60
C ASP A 298 4.88 -12.16 -35.98
N VAL A 299 5.64 -11.13 -35.62
CA VAL A 299 5.10 -9.98 -34.87
C VAL A 299 3.96 -9.28 -35.61
N VAL A 300 4.09 -9.00 -36.90
CA VAL A 300 3.04 -8.30 -37.66
C VAL A 300 1.79 -9.17 -37.85
N PRO A 301 1.91 -10.45 -38.27
CA PRO A 301 0.78 -11.38 -38.28
C PRO A 301 0.06 -11.51 -36.93
N LEU A 302 0.81 -11.63 -35.83
CA LEU A 302 0.26 -11.74 -34.48
C LEU A 302 -0.57 -10.49 -34.11
N LEU A 303 -0.01 -9.30 -34.29
CA LEU A 303 -0.70 -8.04 -33.98
C LEU A 303 -1.98 -7.88 -34.82
N THR A 304 -1.93 -8.34 -36.08
CA THR A 304 -3.10 -8.35 -36.97
C THR A 304 -4.18 -9.32 -36.47
N ALA A 305 -3.79 -10.51 -36.01
CA ALA A 305 -4.71 -11.49 -35.43
C ALA A 305 -5.36 -10.95 -34.15
N LEU A 306 -4.57 -10.42 -33.20
CA LEU A 306 -5.07 -9.85 -31.94
C LEU A 306 -6.03 -8.68 -32.17
N ARG A 307 -5.76 -7.84 -33.16
CA ARG A 307 -6.69 -6.77 -33.56
C ARG A 307 -8.03 -7.30 -34.07
N GLY A 308 -8.02 -8.47 -34.72
CA GLY A 308 -9.23 -9.11 -35.25
C GLY A 308 -10.21 -9.57 -34.17
N TYR A 309 -9.73 -9.88 -32.96
CA TYR A 309 -10.58 -10.29 -31.83
C TYR A 309 -11.36 -9.11 -31.24
N GLY A 310 -10.76 -7.91 -31.17
CA GLY A 310 -11.38 -6.69 -30.67
C GLY A 310 -11.67 -6.69 -29.16
N GLY A 311 -11.53 -5.54 -28.50
CA GLY A 311 -11.92 -5.38 -27.09
C GLY A 311 -11.11 -6.21 -26.07
N LEU A 312 -9.91 -6.67 -26.44
CA LEU A 312 -9.01 -7.37 -25.53
C LEU A 312 -8.29 -6.37 -24.60
N ASN A 313 -8.12 -6.73 -23.34
CA ASN A 313 -7.19 -6.10 -22.40
C ASN A 313 -5.86 -6.89 -22.36
N PHE A 314 -4.88 -6.44 -21.57
CA PHE A 314 -3.55 -7.09 -21.51
C PHE A 314 -3.62 -8.58 -21.17
N LEU A 315 -4.37 -8.95 -20.13
CA LEU A 315 -4.48 -10.34 -19.68
C LEU A 315 -5.20 -11.21 -20.71
N THR A 316 -6.34 -10.76 -21.23
CA THR A 316 -7.12 -11.49 -22.23
C THR A 316 -6.39 -11.61 -23.57
N ALA A 317 -5.57 -10.62 -23.95
CA ALA A 317 -4.67 -10.72 -25.09
C ALA A 317 -3.63 -11.82 -24.87
N CYS A 318 -2.97 -11.84 -23.71
CA CYS A 318 -2.03 -12.92 -23.36
C CYS A 318 -2.71 -14.30 -23.38
N GLU A 319 -3.89 -14.45 -22.79
CA GLU A 319 -4.65 -15.71 -22.80
C GLU A 319 -5.05 -16.16 -24.22
N THR A 320 -5.45 -15.22 -25.07
CA THR A 320 -5.78 -15.47 -26.49
C THR A 320 -4.55 -15.99 -27.23
N VAL A 321 -3.38 -15.37 -27.03
CA VAL A 321 -2.13 -15.85 -27.63
C VAL A 321 -1.77 -17.25 -27.14
N ILE A 322 -1.95 -17.53 -25.84
CA ILE A 322 -1.62 -18.83 -25.25
C ILE A 322 -2.54 -19.94 -25.76
N ARG A 323 -3.85 -19.68 -25.82
CA ARG A 323 -4.88 -20.72 -26.02
C ARG A 323 -5.26 -20.91 -27.48
N GLU A 324 -5.29 -19.83 -28.25
CA GLU A 324 -5.88 -19.83 -29.60
C GLU A 324 -4.83 -19.64 -30.69
N LEU A 325 -3.76 -18.88 -30.40
CA LEU A 325 -2.71 -18.59 -31.37
C LEU A 325 -1.40 -19.33 -31.08
N GLY A 326 -1.34 -20.14 -30.02
CA GLY A 326 -0.09 -20.72 -29.53
C GLY A 326 0.57 -21.72 -30.48
N ASP A 327 -0.22 -22.45 -31.25
CA ASP A 327 0.29 -23.37 -32.27
C ASP A 327 0.86 -22.63 -33.49
N ILE A 328 0.35 -21.42 -33.75
CA ILE A 328 0.75 -20.57 -34.89
C ILE A 328 1.96 -19.70 -34.51
N PHE A 329 1.98 -19.18 -33.28
CA PHE A 329 3.00 -18.26 -32.78
C PHE A 329 3.61 -18.77 -31.46
N PRO A 330 4.37 -19.88 -31.48
CA PRO A 330 4.84 -20.56 -30.27
C PRO A 330 5.76 -19.72 -29.40
N ASP A 331 6.62 -18.89 -30.00
CA ASP A 331 7.53 -18.00 -29.26
C ASP A 331 6.77 -16.88 -28.54
N TRP A 332 5.73 -16.34 -29.18
CA TRP A 332 4.85 -15.35 -28.58
C TRP A 332 3.96 -15.93 -27.48
N ALA A 333 3.55 -17.19 -27.58
CA ALA A 333 2.86 -17.89 -26.50
C ALA A 333 3.75 -18.14 -25.28
N LYS A 334 5.05 -18.39 -25.46
CA LYS A 334 6.01 -18.43 -24.32
C LYS A 334 6.12 -17.07 -23.63
N LEU A 335 6.25 -15.99 -24.40
CA LEU A 335 6.29 -14.64 -23.87
C LEU A 335 4.99 -14.25 -23.16
N ALA A 336 3.82 -14.61 -23.70
CA ALA A 336 2.53 -14.38 -23.07
C ALA A 336 2.42 -15.11 -21.72
N LYS A 337 2.93 -16.35 -21.62
CA LYS A 337 2.99 -17.07 -20.34
C LYS A 337 3.84 -16.32 -19.31
N ILE A 338 4.98 -15.77 -19.72
CA ILE A 338 5.82 -14.94 -18.84
C ILE A 338 5.08 -13.68 -18.44
N ALA A 339 4.44 -12.99 -19.37
CA ALA A 339 3.67 -11.78 -19.10
C ALA A 339 2.60 -12.03 -18.02
N CYS A 340 1.91 -13.18 -18.07
CA CYS A 340 0.94 -13.57 -17.04
C CYS A 340 1.56 -13.90 -15.67
N THR A 341 2.86 -14.17 -15.58
CA THR A 341 3.56 -14.42 -14.30
C THR A 341 4.08 -13.15 -13.63
N ILE A 342 4.08 -12.01 -14.33
CA ILE A 342 4.45 -10.72 -13.76
C ILE A 342 3.32 -10.32 -12.80
N GLN A 343 3.45 -10.71 -11.53
CA GLN A 343 2.61 -10.22 -10.45
C GLN A 343 2.94 -8.74 -10.25
N VAL A 344 1.96 -7.86 -10.45
CA VAL A 344 2.11 -6.43 -10.13
C VAL A 344 1.12 -6.01 -9.07
#